data_AF-A0AA35WD72-F1
#
_entry.id   AF-A0AA35WD72-F1
#
_cell.length_a   1.000
_cell.length_b   1.000
_cell.length_c   1.000
_cell.angle_alpha   90.00
_cell.angle_beta   90.00
_cell.angle_gamma   90.00
#
_symmetry.space_group_name_H-M   'P 1'
#
loop_
_entity.id
_entity.type
_entity.pdbx_description
1 polymer ?
#
loop_
_entity_poly.entity_id
_entity_poly.type
_entity_poly.pdbx_seq_one_letter_code
_entity_poly.pdbx_strand_id
1 'polypeptide(L)'
;MSIWRTATETIGDRYNNYFIDGEAFDWLLMAERLINVAGDLIPKDERETLLFTGRFPESFDAEGFRDLLGVQKHSGYLNYFYGVVVEEALQLAVEREVHKREVSNGNQYQDDFTEEAFFRIYRRGRTELFQDFCDQMGYPDASSMSLSQCKEFLYWLFKHRVHISDKAKIASDTRKGMAQLQELANAQPNSTAIGYAPEQP
;
A
#
# COMPACT_ATOMS: atom_id res chain seq x y z
N MET A 1 9.96 20.30 -12.84
CA MET A 1 10.40 20.56 -11.44
C MET A 1 9.25 20.20 -10.53
N SER A 2 9.48 19.54 -9.39
CA SER A 2 8.39 19.27 -8.44
C SER A 2 7.95 20.55 -7.75
N ILE A 3 6.67 20.91 -7.87
CA ILE A 3 6.12 22.18 -7.35
C ILE A 3 5.88 22.09 -5.83
N TRP A 4 5.39 20.94 -5.36
CA TRP A 4 5.13 20.69 -3.94
C TRP A 4 6.43 20.38 -3.17
N ARG A 5 6.69 21.04 -2.04
CA ARG A 5 7.94 20.88 -1.24
C ARG A 5 7.72 20.39 0.19
N THR A 6 6.47 20.23 0.59
CA THR A 6 6.08 19.94 1.97
C THR A 6 6.00 18.44 2.21
N ALA A 7 6.88 17.90 3.05
CA ALA A 7 6.86 16.48 3.43
C ALA A 7 5.79 16.16 4.48
N THR A 8 5.51 17.11 5.38
CA THR A 8 4.52 16.99 6.46
C THR A 8 3.74 18.30 6.63
N GLU A 9 2.43 18.23 6.88
CA GLU A 9 1.62 19.41 7.25
C GLU A 9 0.50 19.06 8.24
N THR A 10 0.14 20.01 9.10
CA THR A 10 -1.02 19.90 10.00
C THR A 10 -2.15 20.77 9.47
N ILE A 11 -3.33 20.18 9.25
CA ILE A 11 -4.51 20.85 8.71
C ILE A 11 -5.64 20.65 9.71
N GLY A 12 -6.02 21.71 10.43
CA GLY A 12 -6.91 21.58 11.58
C GLY A 12 -6.25 20.74 12.67
N ASP A 13 -6.86 19.61 12.99
CA ASP A 13 -6.39 18.58 13.92
C ASP A 13 -5.64 17.42 13.25
N ARG A 14 -5.73 17.28 11.92
CA ARG A 14 -5.11 16.18 11.17
C ARG A 14 -3.66 16.50 10.80
N TYR A 15 -2.73 15.74 11.38
CA TYR A 15 -1.34 15.66 10.91
C TYR A 15 -1.26 14.75 9.67
N ASN A 16 -0.64 15.24 8.61
CA ASN A 16 -0.42 14.50 7.37
C ASN A 16 1.09 14.36 7.14
N ASN A 17 1.57 13.12 7.08
CA ASN A 17 2.91 12.79 6.62
C ASN A 17 2.82 12.16 5.23
N TYR A 18 3.38 12.82 4.21
CA TYR A 18 3.38 12.31 2.84
C TYR A 18 4.52 11.34 2.55
N PHE A 19 5.50 11.20 3.45
CA PHE A 19 6.66 10.32 3.27
C PHE A 19 6.83 9.37 4.44
N ILE A 20 6.42 8.12 4.23
CA ILE A 20 6.64 7.01 5.15
C ILE A 20 8.16 6.74 5.19
N ASP A 21 8.74 6.82 6.39
CA ASP A 21 10.18 6.69 6.65
C ASP A 21 11.08 7.64 5.83
N GLY A 22 10.53 8.72 5.28
CA GLY A 22 11.24 9.60 4.33
C GLY A 22 11.43 9.00 2.92
N GLU A 23 11.04 7.75 2.69
CA GLU A 23 11.33 6.99 1.46
C GLU A 23 10.10 6.71 0.60
N ALA A 24 8.96 6.33 1.19
CA ALA A 24 7.76 5.93 0.47
C ALA A 24 6.74 7.08 0.45
N PHE A 25 6.44 7.57 -0.75
CA PHE A 25 5.59 8.73 -0.98
C PHE A 25 4.11 8.33 -1.08
N ASP A 26 3.32 8.64 -0.04
CA ASP A 26 1.86 8.46 -0.01
C ASP A 26 1.17 9.50 -0.90
N TRP A 27 1.26 9.24 -2.20
CA TRP A 27 0.75 10.12 -3.24
C TRP A 27 -0.78 10.28 -3.20
N LEU A 28 -1.50 9.29 -2.65
CA LEU A 28 -2.96 9.36 -2.45
C LEU A 28 -3.33 10.34 -1.35
N LEU A 29 -2.58 10.36 -0.24
CA LEU A 29 -2.76 11.36 0.81
C LEU A 29 -2.49 12.77 0.26
N MET A 30 -1.52 12.93 -0.65
CA MET A 30 -1.32 14.19 -1.37
C MET A 30 -2.44 14.48 -2.37
N ALA A 31 -2.99 13.48 -3.06
CA ALA A 31 -4.12 13.64 -3.98
C ALA A 31 -5.38 14.10 -3.22
N GLU A 32 -5.72 13.46 -2.10
CA GLU A 32 -6.79 13.86 -1.18
C GLU A 32 -6.63 15.32 -0.77
N ARG A 33 -5.42 15.70 -0.35
CA ARG A 33 -5.07 17.08 0.00
C ARG A 33 -5.32 18.07 -1.14
N LEU A 34 -4.87 17.77 -2.35
CA LEU A 34 -5.03 18.65 -3.52
C LEU A 34 -6.49 18.74 -3.97
N ILE A 35 -7.21 17.63 -3.98
CA ILE A 35 -8.65 17.56 -4.28
C ILE A 35 -9.45 18.41 -3.28
N ASN A 36 -9.14 18.32 -1.99
CA ASN A 36 -9.81 19.11 -0.95
C ASN A 36 -9.57 20.63 -1.10
N VAL A 37 -8.46 21.04 -1.73
CA VAL A 37 -8.21 22.46 -2.08
C VAL A 37 -8.92 22.87 -3.37
N ALA A 38 -8.96 21.98 -4.37
CA ALA A 38 -9.66 22.22 -5.63
C ALA A 38 -11.19 22.27 -5.46
N GLY A 39 -11.73 21.60 -4.43
CA GLY A 39 -13.15 21.58 -4.10
C GLY A 39 -13.98 21.03 -5.26
N ASP A 40 -14.97 21.80 -5.71
CA ASP A 40 -15.90 21.39 -6.76
C ASP A 40 -15.41 21.69 -8.19
N LEU A 41 -14.14 22.07 -8.36
CA LEU A 41 -13.49 22.11 -9.68
C LEU A 41 -13.27 20.71 -10.27
N ILE A 42 -13.34 19.65 -9.44
CA ILE A 42 -13.20 18.26 -9.87
C ILE A 42 -14.56 17.55 -9.69
N PRO A 43 -15.09 16.85 -10.71
CA PRO A 43 -16.32 16.07 -10.60
C PRO A 43 -16.30 15.11 -9.41
N LYS A 44 -17.45 14.89 -8.75
CA LYS A 44 -17.51 14.10 -7.52
C LYS A 44 -17.11 12.63 -7.77
N ASP A 45 -17.61 12.07 -8.86
CA ASP A 45 -17.30 10.75 -9.39
C ASP A 45 -15.80 10.60 -9.70
N GLU A 46 -15.17 11.58 -10.36
CA GLU A 46 -13.70 11.57 -10.57
C GLU A 46 -12.92 11.60 -9.25
N ARG A 47 -13.36 12.41 -8.27
CA ARG A 47 -12.76 12.47 -6.92
C ARG A 47 -12.85 11.12 -6.21
N GLU A 48 -14.04 10.51 -6.19
CA GLU A 48 -14.27 9.20 -5.55
C GLU A 48 -13.48 8.10 -6.28
N THR A 49 -13.52 8.02 -7.61
CA THR A 49 -12.73 7.06 -8.39
C THR A 49 -11.24 7.16 -8.08
N LEU A 50 -10.65 8.36 -8.09
CA LEU A 50 -9.23 8.54 -7.82
C LEU A 50 -8.85 8.13 -6.40
N LEU A 51 -9.62 8.56 -5.40
CA LEU A 51 -9.29 8.31 -3.99
C LEU A 51 -9.54 6.85 -3.55
N PHE A 52 -10.54 6.16 -4.10
CA PHE A 52 -10.83 4.77 -3.75
C PHE A 52 -10.08 3.75 -4.61
N THR A 53 -9.79 4.04 -5.89
CA THR A 53 -9.18 3.07 -6.82
C THR A 53 -7.75 3.41 -7.22
N GLY A 54 -7.24 4.59 -6.85
CA GLY A 54 -5.94 5.09 -7.27
C GLY A 54 -5.83 5.34 -8.78
N ARG A 55 -6.96 5.59 -9.44
CA ARG A 55 -7.02 5.79 -10.90
C ARG A 55 -7.29 7.22 -11.27
N PHE A 56 -6.42 7.75 -12.11
CA PHE A 56 -6.64 9.02 -12.77
C PHE A 56 -7.84 8.96 -13.72
N PRO A 57 -8.57 10.07 -13.90
CA PRO A 57 -9.57 10.20 -14.96
C PRO A 57 -8.96 9.95 -16.35
N GLU A 58 -9.76 9.52 -17.33
CA GLU A 58 -9.29 9.26 -18.71
C GLU A 58 -8.66 10.49 -19.39
N SER A 59 -8.98 11.69 -18.90
CA SER A 59 -8.42 12.98 -19.35
C SER A 59 -7.00 13.26 -18.87
N PHE A 60 -6.44 12.43 -17.98
CA PHE A 60 -5.16 12.66 -17.32
C PHE A 60 -4.13 11.57 -17.69
N ASP A 61 -3.05 12.01 -18.33
CA ASP A 61 -1.99 11.13 -18.83
C ASP A 61 -1.03 10.66 -17.72
N ALA A 62 -0.76 9.36 -17.70
CA ALA A 62 0.16 8.72 -16.78
C ALA A 62 1.64 8.99 -17.12
N GLU A 63 1.99 9.24 -18.38
CA GLU A 63 3.37 9.60 -18.75
C GLU A 63 3.71 10.99 -18.19
N GLY A 64 2.80 11.95 -18.35
CA GLY A 64 2.87 13.27 -17.71
C GLY A 64 2.94 13.24 -16.17
N PHE A 65 2.39 12.22 -15.49
CA PHE A 65 2.45 12.11 -14.03
C PHE A 65 3.89 12.03 -13.50
N ARG A 66 4.76 11.26 -14.18
CA ARG A 66 6.18 11.12 -13.82
C ARG A 66 6.92 12.45 -13.89
N ASP A 67 6.66 13.25 -14.93
CA ASP A 67 7.29 14.55 -15.14
C ASP A 67 6.79 15.62 -14.16
N LEU A 68 5.50 15.55 -13.79
CA LEU A 68 4.90 16.40 -12.76
C LEU A 68 5.48 16.11 -11.36
N LEU A 69 5.62 14.84 -10.99
CA LEU A 69 6.25 14.43 -9.74
C LEU A 69 7.75 14.80 -9.70
N GLY A 70 8.46 14.52 -10.79
CA GLY A 70 9.92 14.56 -10.88
C GLY A 70 10.60 13.37 -10.20
N VAL A 71 11.84 13.10 -10.62
CA VAL A 71 12.58 11.86 -10.33
C VAL A 71 12.51 11.39 -8.87
N GLN A 72 12.81 12.27 -7.90
CA GLN A 72 12.83 11.89 -6.47
C GLN A 72 11.46 11.40 -5.97
N LYS A 73 10.36 12.07 -6.35
CA LYS A 73 9.01 11.66 -5.95
C LYS A 73 8.49 10.48 -6.75
N HIS A 74 8.94 10.32 -7.99
CA HIS A 74 8.68 9.10 -8.74
C HIS A 74 9.33 7.89 -8.05
N SER A 75 10.59 7.99 -7.60
CA SER A 75 11.21 6.95 -6.77
C SER A 75 10.43 6.69 -5.48
N GLY A 76 9.97 7.74 -4.79
CA GLY A 76 9.12 7.58 -3.60
C GLY A 76 7.77 6.94 -3.90
N TYR A 77 7.17 7.23 -5.05
CA TYR A 77 5.93 6.59 -5.53
C TYR A 77 6.15 5.10 -5.78
N LEU A 78 7.28 4.71 -6.39
CA LEU A 78 7.65 3.30 -6.56
C LEU A 78 7.83 2.59 -5.20
N ASN A 79 8.51 3.25 -4.24
CA ASN A 79 8.68 2.73 -2.89
C ASN A 79 7.33 2.52 -2.18
N TYR A 80 6.39 3.46 -2.31
CA TYR A 80 5.03 3.32 -1.78
C TYR A 80 4.26 2.18 -2.48
N PHE A 81 4.34 2.10 -3.81
CA PHE A 81 3.64 1.06 -4.54
C PHE A 81 4.15 -0.34 -4.16
N TYR A 82 5.45 -0.59 -4.28
CA TYR A 82 6.01 -1.91 -3.98
C TYR A 82 6.04 -2.24 -2.48
N GLY A 83 6.24 -1.24 -1.62
CA GLY A 83 6.39 -1.43 -0.18
C GLY A 83 5.12 -1.31 0.65
N VAL A 84 4.03 -0.76 0.10
CA VAL A 84 2.72 -0.69 0.78
C VAL A 84 1.68 -1.47 -0.01
N VAL A 85 1.38 -1.06 -1.25
CA VAL A 85 0.25 -1.60 -2.03
C VAL A 85 0.48 -3.05 -2.46
N VAL A 86 1.67 -3.38 -2.96
CA VAL A 86 2.03 -4.75 -3.36
C VAL A 86 2.27 -5.64 -2.12
N GLU A 87 2.73 -5.08 -1.01
CA GLU A 87 2.96 -5.80 0.24
C GLU A 87 1.64 -6.22 0.90
N GLU A 88 0.65 -5.34 0.95
CA GLU A 88 -0.72 -5.65 1.40
C GLU A 88 -1.39 -6.71 0.51
N ALA A 89 -1.26 -6.57 -0.82
CA ALA A 89 -1.79 -7.57 -1.75
C ALA A 89 -1.09 -8.93 -1.64
N LEU A 90 0.20 -8.96 -1.30
CA LEU A 90 0.93 -10.19 -1.00
C LEU A 90 0.39 -10.87 0.26
N GLN A 91 0.09 -10.12 1.32
CA GLN A 91 -0.52 -10.66 2.54
C GLN A 91 -1.86 -11.33 2.23
N LEU A 92 -2.76 -10.62 1.53
CA LEU A 92 -4.05 -11.15 1.10
C LEU A 92 -3.92 -12.40 0.21
N ALA A 93 -2.96 -12.42 -0.71
CA ALA A 93 -2.73 -13.57 -1.59
C ALA A 93 -2.34 -14.83 -0.79
N VAL A 94 -1.45 -14.68 0.19
CA VAL A 94 -1.00 -15.80 1.03
C VAL A 94 -2.10 -16.22 2.00
N GLU A 95 -2.84 -15.29 2.59
CA GLU A 95 -3.99 -15.58 3.45
C GLU A 95 -5.06 -16.40 2.71
N ARG A 96 -5.38 -16.03 1.46
CA ARG A 96 -6.28 -16.79 0.57
C ARG A 96 -5.75 -18.20 0.28
N GLU A 97 -4.44 -18.38 0.10
CA GLU A 97 -3.80 -19.69 -0.05
C GLU A 97 -3.90 -20.54 1.23
N VAL A 98 -3.80 -19.94 2.41
CA VAL A 98 -4.02 -20.61 3.71
C VAL A 98 -5.47 -21.07 3.82
N HIS A 99 -6.43 -20.13 3.71
CA HIS A 99 -7.85 -20.41 3.82
C HIS A 99 -8.31 -21.50 2.84
N LYS A 100 -7.90 -21.41 1.56
CA LYS A 100 -8.23 -22.43 0.54
C LYS A 100 -7.69 -23.81 0.90
N ARG A 101 -6.52 -23.90 1.53
CA ARG A 101 -5.94 -25.19 1.98
C ARG A 101 -6.78 -25.79 3.10
N GLU A 102 -7.12 -25.02 4.12
CA GLU A 102 -7.88 -25.52 5.27
C GLU A 102 -9.30 -25.97 4.89
N VAL A 103 -9.99 -25.19 4.04
CA VAL A 103 -11.28 -25.59 3.45
C VAL A 103 -11.17 -26.89 2.66
N SER A 104 -10.07 -27.07 1.89
CA SER A 104 -9.84 -28.30 1.12
C SER A 104 -9.52 -29.52 2.00
N ASN A 105 -8.97 -29.30 3.21
CA ASN A 105 -8.67 -30.34 4.19
C ASN A 105 -9.90 -30.75 5.02
N GLY A 106 -11.07 -30.15 4.78
CA GLY A 106 -12.30 -30.40 5.56
C GLY A 106 -12.28 -29.79 6.96
N ASN A 107 -11.31 -28.94 7.26
CA ASN A 107 -11.20 -28.26 8.54
C ASN A 107 -12.21 -27.09 8.57
N GLN A 108 -13.23 -27.19 9.42
CA GLN A 108 -14.27 -26.16 9.52
C GLN A 108 -13.97 -25.19 10.65
N TYR A 109 -13.89 -23.90 10.28
CA TYR A 109 -13.77 -22.73 11.15
C TYR A 109 -12.43 -22.55 11.89
N GLN A 110 -11.58 -21.74 11.27
CA GLN A 110 -10.60 -20.88 11.95
C GLN A 110 -10.90 -19.45 11.48
N ASP A 111 -11.18 -18.54 12.41
CA ASP A 111 -11.65 -17.17 12.10
C ASP A 111 -10.54 -16.25 11.56
N ASP A 112 -9.28 -16.56 11.85
CA ASP A 112 -8.13 -15.73 11.47
C ASP A 112 -6.96 -16.57 10.96
N PHE A 113 -6.55 -16.33 9.71
CA PHE A 113 -5.39 -16.94 9.05
C PHE A 113 -4.17 -16.01 8.97
N THR A 114 -4.28 -14.79 9.51
CA THR A 114 -3.27 -13.73 9.41
C THR A 114 -1.94 -14.16 10.01
N GLU A 115 -1.94 -14.80 11.18
CA GLU A 115 -0.69 -15.26 11.83
C GLU A 115 0.08 -16.29 10.99
N GLU A 116 -0.60 -17.26 10.38
CA GLU A 116 0.02 -18.24 9.47
C GLU A 116 0.46 -17.58 8.14
N ALA A 117 -0.31 -16.62 7.62
CA ALA A 117 0.07 -15.87 6.43
C ALA A 117 1.34 -15.03 6.67
N PHE A 118 1.40 -14.33 7.80
CA PHE A 118 2.58 -13.58 8.23
C PHE A 118 3.79 -14.50 8.43
N PHE A 119 3.63 -15.66 9.08
CA PHE A 119 4.73 -16.62 9.25
C PHE A 119 5.27 -17.14 7.91
N ARG A 120 4.40 -17.37 6.91
CA ARG A 120 4.80 -17.77 5.55
C ARG A 120 5.56 -16.70 4.78
N ILE A 121 5.26 -15.42 5.00
CA ILE A 121 5.93 -14.29 4.34
C ILE A 121 7.20 -13.89 5.11
N TYR A 122 7.06 -13.59 6.40
CA TYR A 122 8.04 -12.92 7.26
C TYR A 122 8.78 -13.84 8.26
N ARG A 123 8.46 -15.14 8.31
CA ARG A 123 9.03 -16.13 9.27
C ARG A 123 8.72 -15.86 10.75
N ARG A 124 7.83 -14.91 11.05
CA ARG A 124 7.40 -14.47 12.38
C ARG A 124 5.91 -14.11 12.34
N GLY A 125 5.27 -14.10 13.51
CA GLY A 125 3.84 -13.80 13.62
C GLY A 125 3.51 -12.33 13.42
N ARG A 126 2.25 -12.01 13.09
CA ARG A 126 1.76 -10.62 12.99
C ARG A 126 1.90 -9.92 14.34
N THR A 127 1.44 -10.54 15.42
CA THR A 127 1.48 -9.95 16.76
C THR A 127 2.90 -9.60 17.19
N GLU A 128 3.85 -10.50 16.90
CA GLU A 128 5.28 -10.34 17.21
C GLU A 128 5.90 -9.19 16.40
N LEU A 129 5.69 -9.18 15.08
CA LEU A 129 6.20 -8.15 14.18
C LEU A 129 5.57 -6.77 14.45
N PHE A 130 4.31 -6.74 14.88
CA PHE A 130 3.63 -5.50 15.23
C PHE A 130 4.14 -4.90 16.56
N GLN A 131 4.48 -5.74 17.54
CA GLN A 131 5.14 -5.29 18.76
C GLN A 131 6.51 -4.67 18.45
N ASP A 132 7.35 -5.35 17.67
CA ASP A 132 8.66 -4.82 17.23
C ASP A 132 8.53 -3.46 16.51
N PHE A 133 7.51 -3.32 15.65
CA PHE A 133 7.21 -2.05 14.96
C PHE A 133 6.82 -0.94 15.94
N CYS A 134 5.91 -1.20 16.88
CA CYS A 134 5.50 -0.23 17.89
C CYS A 134 6.67 0.18 18.80
N ASP A 135 7.49 -0.77 19.23
CA ASP A 135 8.68 -0.53 20.05
C ASP A 135 9.73 0.31 19.29
N GLN A 136 9.93 0.04 17.99
CA GLN A 136 10.87 0.81 17.15
C GLN A 136 10.37 2.23 16.85
N MET A 137 9.06 2.41 16.63
CA MET A 137 8.46 3.72 16.33
C MET A 137 8.11 4.53 17.58
N GLY A 138 8.17 3.92 18.77
CA GLY A 138 7.78 4.56 20.04
C GLY A 138 6.27 4.76 20.19
N TYR A 139 5.45 3.90 19.57
CA TYR A 139 3.99 4.01 19.65
C TYR A 139 3.45 3.43 20.97
N PRO A 140 2.64 4.21 21.74
CA PRO A 140 2.31 3.87 23.13
C PRO A 140 1.16 2.86 23.29
N ASP A 141 0.40 2.58 22.23
CA ASP A 141 -0.74 1.68 22.27
C ASP A 141 -0.88 0.89 20.96
N ALA A 142 -1.01 -0.43 21.10
CA ALA A 142 -1.24 -1.37 20.00
C ALA A 142 -2.74 -1.60 19.72
N SER A 143 -3.64 -1.09 20.58
CA SER A 143 -5.09 -1.38 20.53
C SER A 143 -5.85 -0.63 19.43
N SER A 144 -5.36 0.54 19.00
CA SER A 144 -5.95 1.32 17.91
C SER A 144 -4.87 1.91 17.01
N MET A 145 -4.92 1.57 15.72
CA MET A 145 -3.97 2.01 14.73
C MET A 145 -4.65 2.94 13.70
N SER A 146 -4.08 4.12 13.48
CA SER A 146 -4.52 5.02 12.40
C SER A 146 -4.14 4.48 11.02
N LEU A 147 -4.85 4.89 9.97
CA LEU A 147 -4.54 4.47 8.59
C LEU A 147 -3.09 4.79 8.19
N SER A 148 -2.52 5.90 8.66
CA SER A 148 -1.11 6.25 8.43
C SER A 148 -0.17 5.23 9.08
N GLN A 149 -0.41 4.86 10.34
CA GLN A 149 0.37 3.82 11.02
C GLN A 149 0.20 2.44 10.37
N CYS A 150 -0.97 2.11 9.81
CA CYS A 150 -1.15 0.88 9.02
C CYS A 150 -0.19 0.85 7.81
N LYS A 151 -0.10 1.96 7.07
CA LYS A 151 0.79 2.09 5.91
C LYS A 151 2.27 2.08 6.31
N GLU A 152 2.62 2.72 7.43
CA GLU A 152 3.96 2.66 8.01
C GLU A 152 4.35 1.22 8.40
N PHE A 153 3.44 0.46 9.01
CA PHE A 153 3.67 -0.94 9.36
C PHE A 153 3.84 -1.82 8.11
N LEU A 154 3.03 -1.61 7.06
CA LEU A 154 3.21 -2.29 5.76
C LEU A 154 4.60 -2.00 5.16
N TYR A 155 5.03 -0.73 5.13
CA TYR A 155 6.36 -0.37 4.62
C TYR A 155 7.51 -0.94 5.47
N TRP A 156 7.31 -0.99 6.79
CA TRP A 156 8.25 -1.64 7.71
C TRP A 156 8.34 -3.16 7.43
N LEU A 157 7.22 -3.83 7.21
CA LEU A 157 7.15 -5.25 6.84
C LEU A 157 7.81 -5.54 5.49
N PHE A 158 7.63 -4.67 4.49
CA PHE A 158 8.35 -4.75 3.22
C PHE A 158 9.87 -4.70 3.42
N LYS A 159 10.37 -3.72 4.18
CA LYS A 159 11.81 -3.61 4.49
C LYS A 159 12.32 -4.83 5.25
N HIS A 160 11.55 -5.33 6.22
CA HIS A 160 11.86 -6.56 6.95
C HIS A 160 11.95 -7.77 5.99
N ARG A 161 10.96 -7.97 5.12
CA ARG A 161 10.94 -9.04 4.11
C ARG A 161 12.13 -8.97 3.17
N VAL A 162 12.48 -7.78 2.67
CA VAL A 162 13.64 -7.55 1.80
C VAL A 162 14.95 -7.86 2.53
N HIS A 163 15.05 -7.58 3.82
CA HIS A 163 16.24 -7.89 4.62
C HIS A 163 16.43 -9.39 4.87
N ILE A 164 15.35 -10.14 5.16
CA ILE A 164 15.43 -11.56 5.52
C ILE A 164 15.35 -12.53 4.33
N SER A 165 15.09 -12.05 3.11
CA SER A 165 14.82 -12.90 1.93
C SER A 165 15.93 -12.82 0.89
N ASP A 166 16.16 -13.93 0.18
CA ASP A 166 16.99 -13.90 -1.03
C ASP A 166 16.29 -13.21 -2.21
N LYS A 167 17.07 -12.86 -3.24
CA LYS A 167 16.58 -12.15 -4.44
C LYS A 167 15.49 -12.91 -5.20
N ALA A 168 15.54 -14.24 -5.23
CA ALA A 168 14.54 -15.05 -5.94
C ALA A 168 13.21 -15.06 -5.16
N LYS A 169 13.25 -15.17 -3.83
CA LYS A 169 12.06 -15.03 -2.99
C LYS A 169 11.46 -13.63 -3.06
N ILE A 170 12.27 -12.56 -2.97
CA ILE A 170 11.79 -11.17 -3.14
C ILE A 170 11.05 -11.02 -4.47
N ALA A 171 11.65 -11.48 -5.58
CA ALA A 171 11.03 -11.39 -6.90
C ALA A 171 9.77 -12.27 -7.05
N SER A 172 9.74 -13.44 -6.43
CA SER A 172 8.58 -14.35 -6.43
C SER A 172 7.39 -13.76 -5.66
N ASP A 173 7.64 -13.29 -4.44
CA ASP A 173 6.61 -12.70 -3.58
C ASP A 173 6.07 -11.40 -4.19
N THR A 174 6.93 -10.54 -4.73
CA THR A 174 6.51 -9.33 -5.45
C THR A 174 5.62 -9.68 -6.65
N ARG A 175 5.96 -10.73 -7.42
CA ARG A 175 5.09 -11.22 -8.51
C ARG A 175 3.74 -11.73 -8.00
N LYS A 176 3.69 -12.37 -6.82
CA LYS A 176 2.44 -12.83 -6.21
C LYS A 176 1.55 -11.65 -5.81
N GLY A 177 2.09 -10.63 -5.14
CA GLY A 177 1.35 -9.41 -4.81
C GLY A 177 0.82 -8.70 -6.06
N MET A 178 1.65 -8.53 -7.09
CA MET A 178 1.24 -7.97 -8.39
C MET A 178 0.14 -8.78 -9.08
N ALA A 179 0.20 -10.11 -9.04
CA ALA A 179 -0.84 -10.98 -9.60
C ALA A 179 -2.16 -10.84 -8.82
N GLN A 180 -2.10 -10.77 -7.48
CA GLN A 180 -3.29 -10.57 -6.65
C GLN A 180 -3.93 -9.20 -6.90
N LEU A 181 -3.14 -8.14 -7.11
CA LEU A 181 -3.65 -6.83 -7.55
C LEU A 181 -4.38 -6.95 -8.89
N GLN A 182 -3.81 -7.65 -9.88
CA GLN A 182 -4.45 -7.84 -11.19
C GLN A 182 -5.74 -8.69 -11.12
N GLU A 183 -5.82 -9.66 -10.20
CA GLU A 183 -7.06 -10.41 -9.97
C GLU A 183 -8.17 -9.54 -9.36
N LEU A 184 -7.84 -8.73 -8.35
CA LEU A 184 -8.79 -7.77 -7.75
C LEU A 184 -9.28 -6.76 -8.80
N ALA A 185 -8.38 -6.31 -9.66
CA ALA A 185 -8.68 -5.43 -10.79
C ALA A 185 -9.66 -6.02 -11.80
N ASN A 186 -9.52 -7.30 -12.12
CA ASN A 186 -10.38 -7.98 -13.08
C ASN A 186 -11.74 -8.39 -12.48
N ALA A 187 -11.82 -8.55 -11.16
CA ALA A 187 -13.02 -8.99 -10.45
C ALA A 187 -14.12 -7.92 -10.33
N GLN A 188 -13.83 -6.65 -10.64
CA GLN A 188 -14.83 -5.56 -10.68
C GLN A 188 -14.91 -4.94 -12.09
N PRO A 189 -15.84 -5.34 -12.96
CA PRO A 189 -15.85 -4.90 -14.36
C PRO A 189 -15.96 -3.38 -14.57
N ASN A 190 -16.70 -2.67 -13.71
CA ASN A 190 -16.84 -1.20 -13.73
C ASN A 190 -15.80 -0.47 -12.86
N SER A 191 -15.05 -1.22 -12.06
CA SER A 191 -13.91 -0.72 -11.30
C SER A 191 -12.73 -1.60 -11.69
N THR A 192 -12.37 -1.50 -12.98
CA THR A 192 -11.05 -1.95 -13.41
C THR A 192 -10.07 -1.32 -12.44
N ALA A 193 -9.28 -2.11 -11.75
CA ALA A 193 -8.12 -1.62 -11.02
C ALA A 193 -6.88 -1.97 -11.87
N ILE A 194 -5.65 -1.91 -11.39
CA ILE A 194 -5.15 -1.10 -10.30
C ILE A 194 -4.34 -0.02 -11.03
N GLY A 195 -4.67 1.28 -10.88
CA GLY A 195 -3.98 2.38 -11.60
C GLY A 195 -2.52 2.60 -11.17
N TYR A 196 -1.99 1.65 -10.38
CA TYR A 196 -0.75 1.75 -9.64
C TYR A 196 0.40 0.97 -10.29
N ALA A 197 0.26 0.40 -11.48
CA ALA A 197 1.37 -0.26 -12.14
C ALA A 197 2.30 0.81 -12.75
N PRO A 198 3.46 1.16 -12.14
CA PRO A 198 4.54 1.72 -12.93
C PRO A 198 4.92 0.70 -14.00
N GLU A 199 5.39 1.19 -15.14
CA GLU A 199 6.00 0.33 -16.14
C GLU A 199 7.14 -0.49 -15.50
N GLN A 200 7.27 -1.75 -15.90
CA GLN A 200 8.34 -2.60 -15.39
C GLN A 200 9.71 -2.04 -15.81
N PRO A 201 10.73 -2.11 -14.92
CA PRO A 201 12.08 -1.60 -15.21
C PRO A 201 12.84 -2.42 -16.26
#